data_AF-A0A653IYX1-F1
#
_entry.id   AF-A0A653IYX1-F1
#
_cell.length_a   1.000
_cell.length_b   1.000
_cell.length_c   1.000
_cell.angle_alpha   90.00
_cell.angle_beta   90.00
_cell.angle_gamma   90.00
#
_symmetry.space_group_name_H-M   'P 1'
#
loop_
_entity.id
_entity.type
_entity.pdbx_description
1 polymer ?
#
loop_
_entity_poly.entity_id
_entity_poly.type
_entity_poly.pdbx_seq_one_letter_code
_entity_poly.pdbx_strand_id
1 'polypeptide(L)'
;MNPKAFLQTMIALASASLGLVAALAWNEAIKATLVRLGLGDSLSGLYTYAIIATVIAVVVLFWLGRLASRVGGEAAFQREAEG
;
A
#
# COMPACT_ATOMS: atom_id res chain seq x y z
N MET A 1 2.01 28.30 15.96
CA MET A 1 1.87 27.08 15.13
C MET A 1 3.25 26.67 14.66
N ASN A 2 3.66 25.41 14.87
CA ASN A 2 5.02 24.95 14.52
C ASN A 2 5.04 24.60 13.01
N PRO A 3 5.79 25.32 12.15
CA PRO A 3 5.71 25.15 10.69
C PRO A 3 6.00 23.72 10.22
N LYS A 4 6.88 23.01 10.94
CA LYS A 4 7.20 21.60 10.66
C LYS A 4 6.02 20.68 10.88
N ALA A 5 5.26 20.86 11.96
CA ALA A 5 4.08 20.06 12.26
C ALA A 5 2.96 20.29 11.23
N PHE A 6 2.77 21.54 10.80
CA PHE A 6 1.83 21.86 9.72
C PHE A 6 2.19 21.15 8.41
N LEU A 7 3.47 21.21 8.00
CA LEU A 7 3.94 20.53 6.80
C LEU A 7 3.79 19.00 6.90
N GLN A 8 4.11 18.39 8.04
CA GLN A 8 3.93 16.95 8.27
C GLN A 8 2.46 16.53 8.13
N THR A 9 1.53 17.29 8.72
CA THR A 9 0.09 17.02 8.58
C THR A 9 -0.37 17.13 7.12
N MET A 10 0.08 18.15 6.39
CA MET A 10 -0.24 18.30 4.97
C MET A 10 0.30 17.13 4.13
N ILE A 11 1.54 16.70 4.38
CA ILE A 11 2.13 15.54 3.72
C ILE A 11 1.34 14.26 4.04
N ALA A 12 0.96 14.05 5.30
CA ALA A 12 0.19 12.88 5.71
C ALA A 12 -1.19 12.83 5.03
N LEU A 13 -1.93 13.95 5.02
CA LEU A 13 -3.24 14.04 4.37
C LEU A 13 -3.14 13.86 2.85
N ALA A 14 -2.13 14.47 2.21
CA ALA A 14 -1.89 14.30 0.78
C ALA A 14 -1.51 12.85 0.45
N SER A 15 -0.63 12.23 1.24
CA SER A 15 -0.19 10.84 1.04
C SER A 15 -1.34 9.85 1.24
N ALA A 16 -2.20 10.08 2.24
CA ALA A 16 -3.37 9.23 2.49
C ALA A 16 -4.39 9.30 1.34
N SER A 17 -4.74 10.53 0.90
CA SER A 17 -5.70 10.70 -0.19
C SER A 17 -5.16 10.19 -1.53
N LEU A 18 -3.90 10.47 -1.87
CA LEU A 18 -3.26 9.93 -3.07
C LEU A 18 -3.06 8.41 -3.00
N GLY A 19 -2.73 7.87 -1.82
CA GLY A 19 -2.64 6.43 -1.59
C GLY A 19 -3.97 5.72 -1.84
N LEU A 20 -5.08 6.30 -1.39
CA LEU A 20 -6.42 5.78 -1.67
C LEU A 20 -6.74 5.79 -3.17
N VAL A 21 -6.48 6.92 -3.84
CA VAL A 21 -6.70 7.03 -5.30
C VAL A 21 -5.85 6.02 -6.06
N ALA A 22 -4.57 5.86 -5.69
CA ALA A 22 -3.66 4.91 -6.31
C ALA A 22 -4.13 3.46 -6.12
N ALA A 23 -4.58 3.09 -4.91
CA ALA A 23 -5.11 1.77 -4.63
C ALA A 23 -6.34 1.45 -5.49
N LEU A 24 -7.26 2.40 -5.64
CA LEU A 24 -8.44 2.24 -6.49
C LEU A 24 -8.06 2.11 -7.97
N ALA A 25 -7.16 2.95 -8.46
CA ALA A 25 -6.72 2.93 -9.86
C ALA A 25 -6.03 1.61 -10.23
N TRP A 26 -5.19 1.07 -9.34
CA TRP A 26 -4.52 -0.22 -9.56
C TRP A 26 -5.50 -1.40 -9.55
N ASN A 27 -6.48 -1.40 -8.65
CA ASN A 27 -7.53 -2.43 -8.65
C ASN A 27 -8.26 -2.49 -9.99
N GLU A 28 -8.68 -1.33 -10.52
CA GLU A 28 -9.36 -1.27 -11.81
C GLU A 28 -8.44 -1.61 -12.98
N ALA A 29 -7.18 -1.19 -12.96
CA ALA A 29 -6.20 -1.55 -14.00
C ALA A 29 -5.97 -3.07 -14.09
N ILE A 30 -5.83 -3.76 -12.95
CA ILE A 30 -5.66 -5.22 -12.92
C ILE A 30 -6.90 -5.91 -13.48
N LYS A 31 -8.10 -5.52 -13.00
CA LYS A 31 -9.36 -6.10 -13.49
C LYS A 31 -9.55 -5.89 -15.00
N ALA A 32 -9.34 -4.68 -15.51
CA ALA A 32 -9.45 -4.38 -16.93
C ALA A 32 -8.47 -5.19 -17.78
N THR A 33 -7.27 -5.44 -17.25
CA THR A 33 -6.27 -6.31 -17.90
C THR A 33 -6.75 -7.76 -17.96
N LEU A 34 -7.30 -8.29 -16.86
CA LEU A 34 -7.84 -9.65 -16.83
C LEU A 34 -9.02 -9.84 -17.79
N VAL A 35 -9.90 -8.84 -17.89
CA VAL A 35 -10.99 -8.84 -18.88
C VAL A 35 -10.43 -8.93 -20.31
N ARG A 36 -9.40 -8.14 -20.65
CA ARG A 36 -8.74 -8.22 -21.97
C ARG A 36 -8.08 -9.56 -22.26
N LEU A 37 -7.66 -10.28 -21.22
CA LEU A 37 -7.07 -11.62 -21.33
C LEU A 37 -8.14 -12.74 -21.41
N GLY A 38 -9.43 -12.40 -21.46
CA GLY A 38 -10.53 -13.38 -21.49
C GLY A 38 -10.82 -14.03 -20.13
N LEU A 39 -10.29 -13.46 -19.05
CA LEU A 39 -10.40 -13.95 -17.68
C LEU A 39 -11.30 -13.05 -16.81
N GLY A 40 -12.21 -12.29 -17.41
CA GLY A 40 -12.96 -11.25 -16.71
C GLY A 40 -13.90 -11.75 -15.60
N ASP A 41 -14.61 -12.85 -15.85
CA ASP A 41 -15.69 -13.33 -14.97
C ASP A 41 -15.62 -14.85 -14.70
N SER A 42 -14.53 -15.47 -15.14
CA SER A 42 -14.27 -16.88 -14.87
C SER A 42 -13.69 -17.06 -13.47
N LEU A 43 -13.95 -18.20 -12.85
CA LEU A 43 -13.35 -18.56 -11.56
C LEU A 43 -11.81 -18.44 -11.60
N SER A 44 -11.21 -18.80 -12.74
CA SER A 44 -9.78 -18.57 -13.04
C SER A 44 -9.38 -17.09 -12.99
N GLY A 45 -10.24 -16.18 -13.43
CA GLY A 45 -10.06 -14.74 -13.33
C GLY A 45 -9.97 -14.21 -11.90
N LEU A 46 -10.91 -14.64 -11.05
CA LEU A 46 -10.93 -14.26 -9.63
C LEU A 46 -9.69 -14.77 -8.89
N TYR A 47 -9.29 -16.01 -9.11
CA TYR A 47 -8.07 -16.56 -8.53
C TYR A 47 -6.81 -15.85 -9.05
N THR A 48 -6.76 -15.52 -10.35
CA THR A 48 -5.64 -14.79 -10.94
C THR A 48 -5.52 -13.39 -10.34
N TYR A 49 -6.64 -12.67 -10.21
CA TYR A 49 -6.70 -11.37 -9.53
C TYR A 49 -6.17 -11.45 -8.10
N ALA A 50 -6.67 -12.41 -7.31
CA ALA A 50 -6.28 -12.58 -5.92
C ALA A 50 -4.77 -12.83 -5.77
N ILE A 51 -4.22 -13.74 -6.58
CA ILE A 51 -2.78 -14.04 -6.57
C ILE A 51 -1.95 -12.80 -6.92
N ILE A 52 -2.31 -12.09 -8.00
CA ILE A 52 -1.58 -10.89 -8.43
C ILE A 52 -1.62 -9.82 -7.33
N ALA A 53 -2.80 -9.55 -6.76
CA ALA A 53 -2.96 -8.58 -5.68
C ALA A 53 -2.14 -8.94 -4.45
N THR A 54 -2.13 -10.21 -4.04
CA THR A 54 -1.31 -10.69 -2.91
C THR A 54 0.18 -10.56 -3.17
N VAL A 55 0.65 -10.91 -4.37
CA VAL A 55 2.07 -10.76 -4.74
C VAL A 55 2.49 -9.29 -4.67
N ILE A 56 1.70 -8.38 -5.23
CA ILE A 56 1.96 -6.94 -5.16
C ILE A 56 2.01 -6.47 -3.70
N ALA A 57 1.04 -6.87 -2.89
CA ALA A 57 0.99 -6.50 -1.46
C ALA A 57 2.22 -7.00 -0.70
N VAL A 58 2.62 -8.26 -0.88
CA VAL A 58 3.81 -8.83 -0.23
C VAL A 58 5.08 -8.10 -0.68
N VAL A 59 5.23 -7.80 -1.97
CA VAL A 59 6.37 -7.04 -2.48
C VAL A 59 6.43 -5.66 -1.81
N VAL A 60 5.33 -4.91 -1.82
CA VAL A 60 5.27 -3.57 -1.20
C VAL A 60 5.60 -3.65 0.29
N LEU A 61 4.98 -4.56 1.04
CA LEU A 61 5.23 -4.75 2.47
C LEU A 61 6.68 -5.15 2.76
N PHE A 62 7.28 -6.02 1.93
CA PHE A 62 8.67 -6.41 2.05
C PHE A 62 9.62 -5.22 1.85
N TRP A 63 9.38 -4.40 0.81
CA TRP A 63 10.17 -3.20 0.56
C TRP A 63 10.03 -2.17 1.68
N LEU A 64 8.81 -1.92 2.16
CA LEU A 64 8.58 -1.03 3.30
C LEU A 64 9.25 -1.54 4.57
N GLY A 65 9.17 -2.85 4.85
CA GLY A 65 9.87 -3.47 5.97
C GLY A 65 11.40 -3.32 5.90
N ARG A 66 11.97 -3.43 4.70
CA ARG A 66 13.41 -3.20 4.48
C ARG A 66 13.82 -1.74 4.62
N LEU A 67 12.96 -0.80 4.19
CA LEU A 67 13.22 0.62 4.37
C LEU A 67 13.11 1.00 5.86
N ALA A 68 12.11 0.49 6.56
CA ALA A 68 11.95 0.69 7.99
C ALA A 68 13.15 0.17 8.79
N SER A 69 13.70 -0.99 8.45
CA SER A 69 14.89 -1.52 9.14
C SER A 69 16.17 -0.73 8.85
N ARG A 70 16.26 -0.05 7.71
CA ARG A 70 17.38 0.85 7.37
C ARG A 70 17.28 2.22 8.02
N VAL A 71 16.05 2.72 8.21
CA VAL A 71 15.78 4.02 8.84
C VAL A 71 15.74 3.91 10.37
N GLY A 72 15.33 2.75 10.91
CA GLY A 72 15.20 2.47 12.34
C GLY A 72 16.05 1.29 12.81
N GLY A 73 17.34 1.27 12.48
CA GLY A 73 18.30 0.41 13.17
C GLY A 73 18.35 0.80 14.64
N GLU A 74 17.57 0.09 15.46
CA GLU A 74 17.15 0.37 16.84
C GLU A 74 16.22 1.59 17.03
N ALA A 75 15.08 1.35 17.71
CA ALA A 75 14.08 2.32 18.17
C ALA A 75 13.10 2.94 17.14
N ALA A 76 11.99 2.25 16.84
CA ALA A 76 10.73 2.93 16.45
C ALA A 76 9.44 2.08 16.62
N PHE A 77 9.44 1.13 17.54
CA PHE A 77 8.21 0.74 18.25
C PHE A 77 8.59 0.74 19.73
N GLN A 78 8.82 1.95 20.30
CA GLN A 78 8.72 2.06 21.74
C GLN A 78 7.29 1.67 22.08
N ARG A 79 7.20 0.65 22.91
CA ARG A 79 5.98 0.17 23.50
C ARG A 79 5.28 1.35 24.16
N GLU A 80 4.12 1.73 23.66
CA GLU A 80 3.05 2.31 24.48
C GLU A 80 2.44 1.20 25.37
N ALA A 81 3.31 0.45 26.05
CA ALA A 81 2.95 -0.36 27.20
C ALA A 81 3.73 0.26 28.36
N GLU A 82 3.19 1.36 28.89
CA GLU A 82 3.33 1.79 30.29
C GLU A 82 2.50 3.06 30.51
N GLY A 83 1.29 2.91 31.08
CA GLY A 83 0.55 3.97 31.79
C GLY A 83 -0.43 4.81 30.98
#